data_AF-A0A2U3LNG7-F1
#
_entry.id   AF-A0A2U3LNG7-F1
#
_cell.length_a   1.000
_cell.length_b   1.000
_cell.length_c   1.000
_cell.angle_alpha   90.00
_cell.angle_beta   90.00
_cell.angle_gamma   90.00
#
_symmetry.space_group_name_H-M   'P 1'
#
loop_
_entity.id
_entity.type
_entity.pdbx_description
1 polymer ?
#
loop_
_entity_poly.entity_id
_entity_poly.type
_entity_poly.pdbx_seq_one_letter_code
_entity_poly.pdbx_strand_id
1 'polypeptide(L)'
;MSRLTDMEELISKKFDIEIQEYMKEALSCYMASAYRGCIVLSYIALFEDIYNKQEGLSATNSKAKQLYPRGQKKKGIPRCL
;
A
#
# COMPACT_ATOMS: atom_id res chain seq x y z
N MET A 1 -14.56 -0.79 26.12
CA MET A 1 -15.49 -0.24 25.12
C MET A 1 -15.05 -0.76 23.76
N SER A 2 -15.85 -1.57 23.09
CA SER A 2 -15.55 -2.07 21.75
C SER A 2 -15.56 -0.90 20.76
N ARG A 3 -14.39 -0.35 20.45
CA ARG A 3 -14.22 0.71 19.47
C ARG A 3 -14.38 0.10 18.08
N LEU A 4 -15.62 0.01 17.59
CA LEU A 4 -15.92 -0.21 16.19
C LEU A 4 -15.30 0.98 15.45
N THR A 5 -14.09 0.78 14.94
CA THR A 5 -13.34 1.82 14.24
C THR A 5 -13.64 1.64 12.76
N ASP A 6 -14.11 2.69 12.12
CA ASP A 6 -14.49 2.63 10.73
C ASP A 6 -13.26 2.38 9.84
N MET A 7 -13.42 1.53 8.82
CA MET A 7 -12.31 1.15 7.95
C MET A 7 -11.81 2.34 7.12
N GLU A 8 -12.67 3.29 6.74
CA GLU A 8 -12.27 4.51 6.05
C GLU A 8 -11.51 5.46 7.00
N GLU A 9 -11.91 5.50 8.28
CA GLU A 9 -11.17 6.24 9.31
C GLU A 9 -9.75 5.68 9.50
N LEU A 10 -9.61 4.34 9.51
CA LEU A 10 -8.31 3.67 9.62
C LEU A 10 -7.42 3.95 8.40
N ILE A 11 -8.00 3.91 7.19
CA ILE A 11 -7.29 4.23 5.95
C ILE A 11 -6.79 5.69 6.00
N SER A 12 -7.63 6.62 6.44
CA SER A 12 -7.29 8.04 6.47
C SER A 12 -6.19 8.41 7.49
N LYS A 13 -5.97 7.60 8.54
CA LYS A 13 -5.05 7.91 9.64
C LYS A 13 -3.64 7.34 9.49
N LYS A 14 -3.48 6.20 8.82
CA LYS A 14 -2.25 5.38 8.91
C LYS A 14 -1.40 5.36 7.64
N PHE A 15 -1.95 5.78 6.52
CA PHE A 15 -1.33 5.60 5.21
C PHE A 15 -0.95 6.93 4.58
N ASP A 16 0.08 6.90 3.73
CA ASP A 16 0.43 8.02 2.86
C ASP A 16 -0.67 8.23 1.80
N ILE A 17 -0.77 9.42 1.23
CA ILE A 17 -1.91 9.84 0.37
C ILE A 17 -2.11 8.87 -0.81
N GLU A 18 -1.03 8.46 -1.47
CA GLU A 18 -1.10 7.52 -2.60
C GLU A 18 -1.60 6.13 -2.17
N ILE A 19 -1.16 5.65 -1.01
CA ILE A 19 -1.58 4.34 -0.47
C ILE A 19 -3.04 4.40 0.00
N GLN A 20 -3.49 5.55 0.50
CA GLN A 20 -4.89 5.76 0.87
C GLN A 20 -5.82 5.59 -0.34
N GLU A 21 -5.45 6.10 -1.51
CA GLU A 21 -6.25 5.98 -2.73
C GLU A 21 -6.41 4.52 -3.14
N TYR A 22 -5.31 3.75 -3.19
CA TYR A 22 -5.37 2.31 -3.47
C TYR A 22 -6.24 1.54 -2.46
N MET A 23 -6.16 1.88 -1.18
CA MET A 23 -6.96 1.22 -0.14
C MET A 23 -8.44 1.62 -0.18
N LYS A 24 -8.77 2.86 -0.56
CA LYS A 24 -10.17 3.29 -0.78
C LYS A 24 -10.79 2.57 -1.97
N GLU A 25 -10.01 2.38 -3.04
CA GLU A 25 -10.46 1.61 -4.21
C GLU A 25 -10.61 0.12 -3.89
N ALA A 26 -9.70 -0.45 -3.09
CA ALA A 26 -9.83 -1.80 -2.58
C ALA A 26 -11.10 -2.00 -1.73
N LEU A 27 -11.42 -1.03 -0.87
CA LEU A 27 -12.62 -1.03 -0.04
C LEU A 27 -13.89 -0.90 -0.89
N SER A 28 -13.85 -0.06 -1.93
CA SER A 28 -14.93 0.03 -2.92
C SER A 28 -15.15 -1.31 -3.65
N CYS A 29 -14.06 -1.99 -4.05
CA CYS A 29 -14.11 -3.33 -4.63
C CYS A 29 -14.71 -4.36 -3.66
N TYR A 30 -14.41 -4.25 -2.36
CA TYR A 30 -15.00 -5.12 -1.33
C TYR A 30 -16.51 -4.91 -1.21
N MET A 31 -16.97 -3.65 -1.16
CA MET A 31 -18.39 -3.32 -1.10
C MET A 31 -19.15 -3.75 -2.36
N ALA A 32 -18.50 -3.72 -3.52
CA ALA A 32 -19.05 -4.19 -4.79
C ALA A 32 -18.98 -5.72 -4.98
N SER A 33 -18.57 -6.50 -3.97
CA SER A 33 -18.34 -7.96 -4.06
C SER A 33 -17.31 -8.39 -5.12
N ALA A 34 -16.45 -7.47 -5.57
CA ALA A 34 -15.35 -7.72 -6.50
C ALA A 34 -14.08 -8.14 -5.74
N TYR A 35 -14.15 -9.27 -5.02
CA TYR A 35 -13.11 -9.68 -4.06
C TYR A 35 -11.72 -9.88 -4.69
N ARG A 36 -11.66 -10.35 -5.94
CA ARG A 36 -10.38 -10.50 -6.64
C ARG A 36 -9.67 -9.16 -6.84
N GLY A 37 -10.43 -8.12 -7.20
CA GLY A 37 -9.90 -6.76 -7.33
C GLY A 37 -9.44 -6.19 -5.99
N CYS A 38 -10.26 -6.36 -4.95
CA CYS A 38 -9.91 -5.97 -3.58
C CYS A 38 -8.58 -6.58 -3.12
N ILE A 39 -8.37 -7.89 -3.34
CA ILE A 39 -7.14 -8.58 -2.95
C ILE A 39 -5.95 -8.00 -3.70
N VAL A 40 -6.05 -7.87 -5.03
CA VAL A 40 -4.95 -7.35 -5.86
C VAL A 40 -4.56 -5.93 -5.44
N LEU A 41 -5.54 -5.03 -5.28
CA LEU A 41 -5.30 -3.66 -4.86
C LEU A 41 -4.68 -3.56 -3.44
N SER A 42 -5.14 -4.40 -2.51
CA SER A 42 -4.56 -4.45 -1.15
C SER A 42 -3.09 -4.90 -1.17
N TYR A 43 -2.73 -5.84 -2.04
CA TYR A 43 -1.33 -6.28 -2.19
C TYR A 43 -0.47 -5.21 -2.85
N ILE A 44 -0.98 -4.49 -3.85
CA ILE A 44 -0.27 -3.36 -4.46
C ILE A 44 0.03 -2.30 -3.39
N ALA A 45 -0.99 -1.90 -2.62
CA ALA A 45 -0.85 -0.95 -1.52
C ALA A 45 0.19 -1.39 -0.49
N LEU A 46 0.18 -2.68 -0.10
CA LEU A 46 1.15 -3.25 0.84
C LEU A 46 2.58 -3.15 0.34
N PHE A 47 2.84 -3.55 -0.91
CA PHE A 47 4.20 -3.53 -1.44
C PHE A 47 4.73 -2.11 -1.63
N GLU A 48 3.91 -1.18 -2.12
CA GLU A 48 4.31 0.21 -2.28
C GLU A 48 4.66 0.85 -0.93
N ASP A 49 3.86 0.59 0.11
CA ASP A 49 4.13 1.04 1.48
C ASP A 49 5.44 0.49 2.05
N ILE A 50 5.71 -0.80 1.82
CA ILE A 50 6.97 -1.43 2.24
C ILE A 50 8.16 -0.81 1.51
N TYR A 51 8.06 -0.56 0.20
CA TYR A 51 9.14 0.06 -0.57
C TYR A 51 9.41 1.49 -0.12
N ASN A 52 8.38 2.30 0.09
CA ASN A 52 8.51 3.68 0.57
C ASN A 52 9.19 3.72 1.95
N LYS A 53 8.81 2.80 2.86
CA LYS A 53 9.47 2.68 4.17
C LYS A 53 10.91 2.22 4.03
N GLN A 54 11.20 1.25 3.17
CA GLN A 54 12.57 0.80 2.93
C GLN A 54 13.46 1.90 2.35
N GLU A 55 12.94 2.75 1.47
CA GLU A 55 13.67 3.91 0.94
C GLU A 55 14.08 4.84 2.08
N GLY A 56 13.16 5.22 2.96
CA GLY A 56 13.45 6.04 4.14
C GLY A 56 14.47 5.40 5.09
N LEU A 57 14.37 4.08 5.33
CA LEU A 57 15.30 3.35 6.20
C LEU A 57 16.67 3.11 5.55
N SER A 58 16.76 3.08 4.22
CA SER A 58 18.01 2.81 3.50
C SER A 58 19.08 3.89 3.70
N ALA A 59 18.66 5.09 4.10
CA ALA A 59 19.55 6.21 4.43
C ALA A 59 20.34 5.96 5.73
N THR A 60 19.79 5.20 6.67
CA THR A 60 20.34 5.04 8.03
C THR A 60 20.72 3.60 8.37
N ASN A 61 20.16 2.61 7.67
CA ASN A 61 20.40 1.19 7.95
C ASN A 61 21.00 0.46 6.73
N SER A 62 22.26 0.03 6.89
CA SER A 62 23.02 -0.68 5.85
C SER A 62 22.43 -2.03 5.46
N LYS A 63 21.74 -2.72 6.38
CA LYS A 63 21.03 -3.98 6.09
C LYS A 63 19.78 -3.72 5.25
N ALA A 64 19.02 -2.66 5.58
CA ALA A 64 17.86 -2.27 4.78
C ALA A 64 18.27 -1.86 3.35
N LYS A 65 19.42 -1.18 3.22
CA LYS A 65 20.01 -0.82 1.93
C LYS A 65 20.42 -2.03 1.07
N GLN A 66 20.82 -3.15 1.68
CA GLN A 66 21.10 -4.39 0.95
C GLN A 66 19.83 -5.09 0.45
N LEU A 67 18.73 -4.99 1.21
CA LEU A 67 17.43 -5.56 0.84
C LEU A 67 16.71 -4.73 -0.24
N TYR A 68 17.05 -3.45 -0.36
CA TYR A 68 16.58 -2.56 -1.41
C TYR A 68 17.74 -2.18 -2.37
N PRO A 69 18.25 -3.11 -3.20
CA PRO A 69 19.24 -2.77 -4.20
C PRO A 69 18.60 -1.77 -5.17
N ARG A 70 19.18 -0.57 -5.20
CA ARG A 70 18.76 0.66 -5.89
C ARG A 70 18.67 0.48 -7.43
N GLY A 71 17.78 -0.38 -7.91
CA GLY A 71 17.77 -0.85 -9.30
C GLY A 71 16.47 -1.47 -9.83
N GLN A 72 15.43 -1.66 -9.02
CA GLN A 72 14.10 -1.96 -9.55
C GLN A 72 13.53 -0.63 -10.09
N LYS A 73 13.85 -0.31 -11.34
CA LYS A 73 13.15 0.73 -12.12
C LYS A 73 11.66 0.54 -11.88
N LYS A 74 10.92 1.62 -11.57
CA LYS A 74 9.44 1.62 -11.62
C LYS A 74 9.04 1.14 -13.03
N LYS A 75 8.95 -0.17 -13.23
CA LYS A 75 8.28 -0.75 -14.39
C LYS A 75 6.86 -0.40 -14.11
N GLY A 76 6.35 0.61 -14.83
CA GLY A 76 4.98 1.05 -14.74
C GLY A 76 4.10 -0.18 -14.67
N ILE A 77 3.58 -0.45 -13.47
CA ILE A 77 2.59 -1.49 -13.28
C ILE A 77 1.44 -1.04 -14.18
N PRO A 78 0.97 -1.89 -15.10
CA PRO A 78 -0.18 -1.54 -15.91
C PRO A 78 -1.28 -1.17 -14.92
N ARG A 79 -1.66 0.12 -14.93
CA ARG A 79 -2.90 0.57 -14.33
C ARG A 79 -3.95 -0.34 -14.95
N CYS A 80 -4.55 -1.21 -14.15
CA CYS A 80 -5.69 -1.99 -14.59
C CYS A 80 -6.91 -1.07 -14.65
N LEU A 81 -6.86 -0.04 -15.49
CA LEU A 81 -7.93 0.85 -15.94
C LEU A 81 -7.47 1.49 -17.25
#